data_AF-A0A959DEY2-F1
#
_entry.id   AF-A0A959DEY2-F1
#
_cell.length_a   1.000
_cell.length_b   1.000
_cell.length_c   1.000
_cell.angle_alpha   90.00
_cell.angle_beta   90.00
_cell.angle_gamma   90.00
#
_symmetry.space_group_name_H-M   'P 1'
#
loop_
_entity.id
_entity.type
_entity.pdbx_description
1 polymer ?
#
loop_
_entity_poly.entity_id
_entity_poly.type
_entity_poly.pdbx_seq_one_letter_code
_entity_poly.pdbx_strand_id
1 'polypeptide(L)'
;MKVEHITLGGNSQIRDTAGIAPETIGYFRRVKAVYSSASINLPEANASVKITATDEGAAFDMLYNGAPVVTNLCCFSAGQKPGIMELVSGLAGSYPLYKGMKPKAPAMDVFLYSIVLLPFAPPEWVSIAGEIELYIFDQLYSAWIEKQN
;
A
#
# COMPACT_ATOMS: atom_id res chain seq x y z
N MET A 1 -6.83 0.73 13.78
CA MET A 1 -6.00 1.96 13.66
C MET A 1 -6.60 2.80 12.56
N LYS A 2 -6.55 4.14 12.66
CA LYS A 2 -6.97 5.00 11.54
C LYS A 2 -5.79 5.34 10.64
N VAL A 3 -5.96 5.18 9.34
CA VAL A 3 -4.98 5.53 8.30
C VAL A 3 -5.66 6.38 7.24
N GLU A 4 -4.97 7.43 6.78
CA GLU A 4 -5.40 8.14 5.57
C GLU A 4 -4.92 7.34 4.35
N HIS A 5 -5.87 6.86 3.56
CA HIS A 5 -5.60 6.14 2.32
C HIS A 5 -5.83 7.07 1.13
N ILE A 6 -4.80 7.31 0.33
CA ILE A 6 -4.79 8.27 -0.78
C ILE A 6 -4.45 7.55 -2.06
N THR A 7 -5.27 7.71 -3.09
CA THR A 7 -4.95 7.23 -4.45
C THR A 7 -4.45 8.39 -5.30
N LEU A 8 -3.32 8.23 -6.00
CA LEU A 8 -2.80 9.26 -6.90
C LEU A 8 -3.81 9.57 -8.02
N GLY A 9 -4.19 10.84 -8.12
CA GLY A 9 -5.20 11.30 -9.07
C GLY A 9 -6.64 10.86 -8.74
N GLY A 10 -6.85 10.25 -7.57
CA GLY A 10 -8.13 9.77 -7.09
C GLY A 10 -8.53 10.38 -5.75
N ASN A 11 -9.26 9.59 -4.97
CA ASN A 11 -9.82 10.02 -3.70
C ASN A 11 -8.82 9.85 -2.54
N SER A 12 -9.11 10.56 -1.44
CA SER A 12 -8.45 10.40 -0.15
C SER A 12 -9.53 10.14 0.88
N GLN A 13 -9.34 9.09 1.67
CA GLN A 13 -10.33 8.56 2.61
C GLN A 13 -9.64 8.09 3.89
N ILE A 14 -10.27 8.35 5.04
CA ILE A 14 -9.80 7.81 6.31
C ILE A 14 -10.43 6.44 6.51
N ARG A 15 -9.61 5.42 6.71
CA ARG A 15 -10.03 4.03 6.90
C ARG A 15 -9.60 3.52 8.26
N ASP A 16 -10.41 2.65 8.85
CA ASP A 16 -10.07 1.98 10.11
C ASP A 16 -9.65 0.53 9.84
N THR A 17 -8.45 0.14 10.26
CA THR A 17 -7.94 -1.23 10.14
C THR A 17 -8.75 -2.23 10.98
N ALA A 18 -9.54 -1.76 11.97
CA ALA A 18 -10.51 -2.61 12.67
C ALA A 18 -11.67 -3.09 11.78
N GLY A 19 -11.88 -2.45 10.63
CA GLY A 19 -12.92 -2.79 9.66
C GLY A 19 -12.50 -3.78 8.57
N ILE A 20 -11.29 -4.36 8.64
CA ILE A 20 -10.84 -5.35 7.65
C ILE A 20 -11.71 -6.61 7.76
N ALA A 21 -12.24 -7.08 6.63
CA ALA A 21 -13.13 -8.23 6.59
C ALA A 21 -12.43 -9.51 7.10
N PRO A 22 -13.13 -10.39 7.84
CA PRO A 22 -12.57 -11.66 8.29
C PRO A 22 -12.09 -12.57 7.16
N GLU A 23 -12.75 -12.55 5.99
CA GLU A 23 -12.30 -13.33 4.83
C GLU A 23 -10.91 -12.85 4.35
N THR A 24 -10.73 -11.53 4.28
CA THR A 24 -9.44 -10.92 3.94
C THR A 24 -8.37 -11.35 4.93
N ILE A 25 -8.61 -11.25 6.24
CA ILE A 25 -7.68 -11.77 7.25
C ILE A 25 -7.39 -13.27 7.04
N GLY A 26 -8.41 -14.04 6.66
CA GLY A 26 -8.31 -15.46 6.35
C GLY A 26 -7.33 -15.78 5.22
N TYR A 27 -7.37 -15.02 4.11
CA TYR A 27 -6.44 -15.20 2.98
C TYR A 27 -4.98 -15.02 3.38
N PHE A 28 -4.70 -14.06 4.26
CA PHE A 28 -3.34 -13.75 4.69
C PHE A 28 -2.92 -14.44 5.98
N ARG A 29 -3.77 -15.24 6.63
CA ARG A 29 -3.47 -15.89 7.90
C ARG A 29 -2.24 -16.81 7.84
N ARG A 30 -1.91 -17.31 6.64
CA ARG A 30 -0.73 -18.15 6.38
C ARG A 30 0.52 -17.36 6.01
N VAL A 31 0.37 -16.06 5.76
CA VAL A 31 1.45 -15.20 5.28
C VAL A 31 1.58 -13.99 6.19
N LYS A 32 2.46 -14.11 7.18
CA LYS A 32 2.82 -12.97 8.02
C LYS A 32 3.71 -12.05 7.20
N ALA A 33 3.27 -10.82 6.96
CA ALA A 33 4.17 -9.80 6.42
C ALA A 33 5.24 -9.55 7.50
N VAL A 34 6.49 -9.81 7.15
CA VAL A 34 7.65 -9.46 7.99
C VAL A 34 8.11 -8.09 7.52
N TYR A 35 8.64 -7.26 8.43
CA TYR A 35 9.29 -6.00 8.10
C TYR A 35 10.64 -6.26 7.40
N SER A 36 10.57 -6.85 6.22
CA SER A 36 11.68 -7.26 5.37
C SER A 36 11.16 -7.40 3.95
N SER A 37 12.03 -7.30 2.96
CA SER A 37 11.63 -7.55 1.58
C SER A 37 11.13 -8.98 1.40
N ALA A 38 9.86 -9.14 1.01
CA ALA A 38 9.18 -10.44 0.93
C ALA A 38 8.24 -10.49 -0.27
N SER A 39 7.96 -11.69 -0.78
CA SER A 39 6.90 -11.91 -1.77
C SER A 39 5.85 -12.82 -1.17
N ILE A 40 4.60 -12.36 -1.19
CA ILE A 40 3.43 -13.04 -0.66
C ILE A 40 2.57 -13.45 -1.85
N ASN A 41 2.34 -14.74 -2.04
CA ASN A 41 1.41 -15.22 -3.07
C ASN A 41 0.02 -15.35 -2.47
N LEU A 42 -1.00 -14.95 -3.24
CA LEU A 42 -2.41 -15.04 -2.90
C LEU A 42 -3.11 -15.85 -4.01
N PRO A 43 -3.01 -17.19 -3.97
CA PRO A 43 -3.53 -18.06 -5.02
C PRO A 43 -5.03 -17.85 -5.26
N GLU A 44 -5.80 -17.60 -4.20
CA GLU A 44 -7.24 -17.40 -4.26
C GLU A 44 -7.64 -16.14 -5.04
N ALA A 45 -6.73 -15.17 -5.17
CA ALA A 45 -6.96 -13.89 -5.85
C ALA A 45 -6.12 -13.72 -7.14
N ASN A 46 -5.42 -14.78 -7.60
CA ASN A 46 -4.43 -14.71 -8.69
C ASN A 46 -3.47 -13.50 -8.56
N ALA A 47 -3.09 -13.21 -7.31
CA ALA A 47 -2.32 -12.04 -6.95
C ALA A 47 -1.03 -12.42 -6.25
N SER A 48 -0.07 -11.50 -6.29
CA SER A 48 1.05 -11.51 -5.35
C SER A 48 1.34 -10.12 -4.84
N VAL A 49 1.91 -10.03 -3.65
CA VAL A 49 2.34 -8.78 -3.03
C VAL A 49 3.85 -8.84 -2.86
N LYS A 50 4.57 -7.85 -3.37
CA LYS A 50 6.00 -7.70 -3.17
C LYS A 50 6.24 -6.56 -2.20
N ILE A 51 6.73 -6.87 -1.01
CA ILE A 51 7.05 -5.91 0.04
C ILE A 51 8.52 -5.51 -0.09
N THR A 52 8.80 -4.23 0.13
CA THR A 52 10.14 -3.68 0.35
C THR A 52 10.09 -2.84 1.61
N ALA A 53 10.83 -3.23 2.64
CA ALA A 53 10.88 -2.50 3.91
C ALA A 53 12.34 -2.25 4.30
N THR A 54 12.66 -1.00 4.59
CA THR A 54 13.98 -0.52 5.02
C THR A 54 13.84 0.34 6.28
N ASP A 55 14.95 0.88 6.78
CA ASP A 55 14.91 1.82 7.89
C ASP A 55 14.25 3.15 7.49
N GLU A 56 14.32 3.54 6.21
CA GLU A 56 13.72 4.77 5.70
C GLU A 56 12.21 4.68 5.52
N GLY A 57 11.67 3.48 5.27
CA GLY A 57 10.23 3.29 5.10
C GLY A 57 9.85 1.92 4.54
N ALA A 58 8.58 1.77 4.17
CA ALA A 58 8.08 0.57 3.52
C ALA A 58 7.22 0.89 2.30
N ALA A 59 7.32 0.05 1.30
CA ALA A 59 6.49 0.05 0.11
C ALA A 59 6.06 -1.38 -0.22
N PHE A 60 4.96 -1.54 -0.93
CA PHE A 60 4.61 -2.83 -1.50
C PHE A 60 3.93 -2.67 -2.85
N ASP A 61 4.22 -3.59 -3.76
CA ASP A 61 3.56 -3.71 -5.04
C ASP A 61 2.51 -4.81 -4.95
N MET A 62 1.32 -4.57 -5.48
CA MET A 62 0.37 -5.63 -5.77
C MET A 62 0.47 -5.99 -7.25
N LEU A 63 0.67 -7.27 -7.51
CA LEU A 63 0.85 -7.83 -8.84
C LEU A 63 -0.33 -8.74 -9.18
N TYR A 64 -0.82 -8.60 -10.41
CA TYR A 64 -1.82 -9.50 -11.00
C TYR A 64 -1.18 -10.20 -12.20
N ASN A 65 -1.19 -11.53 -12.22
CA ASN A 65 -0.46 -12.34 -13.21
C ASN A 65 1.01 -11.92 -13.40
N GLY A 66 1.67 -11.51 -12.30
CA GLY A 66 3.09 -11.09 -12.31
C GLY A 66 3.34 -9.67 -12.84
N ALA A 67 2.31 -8.94 -13.28
CA ALA A 67 2.43 -7.54 -13.68
C ALA A 67 2.00 -6.61 -12.52
N PRO A 68 2.75 -5.54 -12.23
CA PRO A 68 2.40 -4.61 -11.15
C PRO A 68 1.15 -3.81 -11.51
N VAL A 69 0.14 -3.88 -10.65
CA VAL A 69 -1.16 -3.20 -10.81
C VAL A 69 -1.21 -1.95 -9.96
N VAL A 70 -0.72 -2.02 -8.73
CA VAL A 70 -0.70 -0.90 -7.80
C VAL A 70 0.61 -0.91 -7.01
N THR A 71 1.27 0.24 -6.92
CA THR A 71 2.38 0.47 -6.00
C THR A 71 1.87 1.27 -4.81
N ASN A 72 2.18 0.78 -3.61
CA ASN A 72 1.76 1.35 -2.34
C ASN A 72 2.96 1.85 -1.56
N LEU A 73 2.92 3.09 -1.10
CA LEU A 73 3.93 3.72 -0.27
C LEU A 73 3.37 3.94 1.14
N CYS A 74 4.06 3.43 2.15
CA CYS A 74 3.63 3.48 3.54
C CYS A 74 4.39 4.56 4.30
N CYS A 75 3.65 5.42 5.01
CA CYS A 75 4.22 6.36 5.96
C CYS A 75 3.71 6.02 7.36
N PHE A 76 4.62 5.72 8.27
CA PHE A 76 4.32 5.26 9.63
C PHE A 76 4.57 6.35 10.69
N SER A 77 5.19 7.47 10.33
CA SER A 77 5.41 8.60 11.24
C SER A 77 5.61 9.92 10.50
N ALA A 78 5.43 11.04 11.22
CA ALA A 78 5.67 12.39 10.69
C ALA A 78 7.10 12.58 10.12
N GLY A 79 8.09 11.89 10.70
CA GLY A 79 9.48 11.96 10.26
C GLY A 79 9.72 11.37 8.86
N GLN A 80 8.93 10.37 8.46
CA GLN A 80 9.03 9.74 7.14
C GLN A 80 8.33 10.53 6.03
N LYS A 81 7.37 11.38 6.40
CA LYS A 81 6.45 12.07 5.47
C LYS A 81 7.17 12.83 4.35
N PRO A 82 8.23 13.63 4.59
CA PRO A 82 8.93 14.33 3.51
C PRO A 82 9.52 13.36 2.46
N GLY A 83 10.21 12.31 2.91
CA GLY A 83 10.83 11.31 2.03
C GLY A 83 9.80 10.51 1.23
N ILE A 84 8.70 10.09 1.87
CA ILE A 84 7.61 9.40 1.18
C ILE A 84 6.97 10.31 0.11
N MET A 85 6.76 11.59 0.40
CA MET A 85 6.17 12.53 -0.56
C MET A 85 7.10 12.85 -1.74
N GLU A 86 8.42 12.83 -1.53
CA GLU A 86 9.40 12.93 -2.61
C GLU A 86 9.29 11.71 -3.54
N LEU A 87 9.20 10.50 -2.99
CA LEU A 87 9.00 9.27 -3.77
C LEU A 87 7.68 9.30 -4.56
N VAL A 88 6.57 9.70 -3.93
CA VAL A 88 5.28 9.85 -4.61
C VAL A 88 5.40 10.82 -5.79
N SER A 89 6.06 11.96 -5.60
CA SER A 89 6.25 12.98 -6.64
C SER A 89 7.14 12.48 -7.78
N GLY A 90 8.22 11.78 -7.46
CA GLY A 90 9.11 11.16 -8.44
C GLY A 90 8.39 10.11 -9.30
N LEU A 91 7.58 9.25 -8.67
CA LEU A 91 6.77 8.26 -9.39
C LEU A 91 5.70 8.92 -10.25
N ALA A 92 4.97 9.92 -9.72
CA ALA A 92 3.98 10.67 -10.49
C ALA A 92 4.58 11.33 -11.74
N GLY A 93 5.81 11.86 -11.64
CA GLY A 93 6.54 12.43 -12.77
C GLY A 93 7.04 11.40 -13.79
N SER A 94 7.22 10.14 -13.37
CA SER A 94 7.80 9.06 -14.18
C SER A 94 6.75 8.28 -14.98
N TYR A 95 5.52 8.17 -14.47
CA TYR A 95 4.44 7.46 -15.13
C TYR A 95 3.67 8.35 -16.12
N PRO A 96 3.54 7.95 -17.40
CA PRO A 96 2.84 8.75 -18.41
C PRO A 96 1.42 9.16 -18.03
N LEU A 97 0.68 8.27 -17.33
CA LEU A 97 -0.70 8.50 -16.88
C LEU A 97 -0.82 9.64 -15.86
N TYR A 98 0.24 9.91 -15.09
CA TYR A 98 0.24 10.87 -13.99
C TYR A 98 1.13 12.08 -14.25
N LYS A 99 1.74 12.15 -15.45
CA LYS A 99 2.69 13.21 -15.79
C LYS A 99 2.01 14.58 -15.70
N GLY A 100 2.57 15.46 -14.88
CA GLY A 100 2.06 16.81 -14.64
C GLY A 100 0.97 16.90 -13.56
N MET A 101 0.52 15.78 -13.01
CA MET A 101 -0.34 15.77 -11.83
C MET A 101 0.48 16.10 -10.58
N LYS A 102 -0.10 16.93 -9.70
CA LYS A 102 0.47 17.19 -8.39
C LYS A 102 -0.13 16.22 -7.38
N PRO A 103 0.69 15.39 -6.70
CA PRO A 103 0.18 14.52 -5.64
C PRO A 103 -0.53 15.35 -4.56
N LYS A 104 -1.68 14.85 -4.09
CA LYS A 104 -2.36 15.41 -2.94
C LYS A 104 -1.49 15.21 -1.70
N ALA A 105 -1.31 16.27 -0.90
CA ALA A 105 -0.63 16.17 0.39
C ALA A 105 -1.53 15.46 1.42
N PRO A 106 -1.01 14.47 2.17
CA PRO A 106 -1.71 13.83 3.28
C PRO A 106 -2.01 14.83 4.42
N ALA A 107 -3.21 14.76 4.97
CA ALA A 107 -3.58 15.47 6.19
C ALA A 107 -3.01 14.78 7.44
N MET A 108 -2.88 13.46 7.43
CA MET A 108 -2.34 12.68 8.54
C MET A 108 -0.82 12.46 8.41
N ASP A 109 -0.18 12.09 9.51
CA ASP A 109 1.24 11.69 9.56
C ASP A 109 1.44 10.20 9.28
N VAL A 110 0.40 9.40 9.52
CA VAL A 110 0.32 7.98 9.18
C VAL A 110 -0.63 7.84 7.99
N PHE A 111 -0.10 7.44 6.85
CA PHE A 111 -0.87 7.35 5.62
C PHE A 111 -0.35 6.24 4.69
N LEU A 112 -1.25 5.78 3.83
CA LEU A 112 -0.99 4.87 2.73
C LEU A 112 -1.24 5.61 1.42
N TYR A 113 -0.27 5.60 0.52
CA TYR A 113 -0.37 6.24 -0.79
C TYR A 113 -0.30 5.19 -1.91
N SER A 114 -1.37 5.08 -2.69
CA SER A 114 -1.51 4.08 -3.75
C SER A 114 -1.42 4.72 -5.13
N ILE A 115 -0.63 4.12 -6.00
CA ILE A 115 -0.39 4.55 -7.38
C ILE A 115 -0.84 3.42 -8.30
N VAL A 116 -1.90 3.64 -9.07
CA VAL A 116 -2.48 2.63 -9.95
C VAL A 116 -1.73 2.61 -11.28
N LEU A 117 -1.06 1.51 -11.58
CA LEU A 117 -0.16 1.38 -12.73
C LEU A 117 -0.84 0.76 -13.94
N LEU A 118 -1.73 -0.21 -13.73
CA LEU A 118 -2.44 -0.91 -14.80
C LEU A 118 -3.93 -1.06 -14.44
N PRO A 119 -4.85 -0.33 -15.10
CA PRO A 119 -6.28 -0.44 -14.81
C PRO A 119 -6.94 -1.70 -15.41
N PHE A 120 -6.17 -2.61 -16.00
CA PHE A 120 -6.69 -3.84 -16.62
C PHE A 120 -6.91 -4.99 -15.62
N ALA A 121 -6.69 -4.76 -14.33
CA ALA A 121 -7.10 -5.71 -13.31
C ALA A 121 -8.64 -5.87 -13.37
N PRO A 122 -9.16 -7.10 -13.24
CA PRO A 122 -10.59 -7.35 -13.20
C PRO A 122 -11.29 -6.45 -12.15
N PRO A 123 -12.53 -5.95 -12.39
CA PRO A 123 -13.22 -5.08 -11.43
C PRO A 123 -13.36 -5.67 -10.03
N GLU A 124 -13.56 -6.98 -9.94
CA GLU A 124 -13.55 -7.76 -8.70
C GLU A 124 -12.23 -7.62 -7.94
N TRP A 125 -11.11 -7.57 -8.65
CA TRP A 125 -9.78 -7.41 -8.07
C TRP A 125 -9.58 -6.00 -7.51
N VAL A 126 -10.06 -4.98 -8.21
CA VAL A 126 -10.04 -3.60 -7.71
C VAL A 126 -10.86 -3.45 -6.43
N SER A 127 -11.95 -4.23 -6.29
CA SER A 127 -12.78 -4.20 -5.09
C SER A 127 -12.09 -4.78 -3.85
N ILE A 128 -11.27 -5.83 -4.01
CA ILE A 128 -10.51 -6.44 -2.91
C ILE A 128 -9.16 -5.77 -2.68
N ALA A 129 -8.59 -5.13 -3.70
CA ALA A 129 -7.29 -4.45 -3.66
C ALA A 129 -7.21 -3.46 -2.48
N GLY A 130 -8.26 -2.66 -2.28
CA GLY A 130 -8.34 -1.75 -1.16
C GLY A 130 -8.26 -2.44 0.20
N GLU A 131 -8.88 -3.61 0.37
CA GLU A 131 -8.78 -4.35 1.63
C GLU A 131 -7.41 -4.99 1.84
N ILE A 132 -6.84 -5.56 0.77
CA ILE A 132 -5.48 -6.11 0.77
C ILE A 132 -4.46 -5.04 1.17
N GLU A 133 -4.58 -3.85 0.57
CA GLU A 133 -3.74 -2.69 0.88
C GLU A 133 -3.78 -2.32 2.36
N LEU A 134 -4.99 -2.25 2.93
CA LEU A 134 -5.19 -1.89 4.32
C LEU A 134 -4.62 -2.95 5.26
N TYR A 135 -4.79 -4.24 4.93
CA TYR A 135 -4.25 -5.34 5.70
C TYR A 135 -2.72 -5.35 5.70
N ILE A 136 -2.09 -5.26 4.52
CA ILE A 136 -0.63 -5.25 4.40
C ILE A 136 -0.04 -4.04 5.13
N PHE A 137 -0.67 -2.87 5.02
CA PHE A 137 -0.26 -1.69 5.77
C PHE A 137 -0.32 -1.92 7.29
N ASP A 138 -1.41 -2.47 7.81
CA ASP A 138 -1.59 -2.75 9.24
C ASP A 138 -0.53 -3.72 9.78
N GLN A 139 -0.22 -4.77 9.00
CA GLN A 139 0.84 -5.72 9.35
C GLN A 139 2.23 -5.08 9.36
N LEU A 140 2.55 -4.27 8.34
CA LEU A 140 3.84 -3.57 8.26
C LEU A 140 3.98 -2.53 9.35
N TYR A 141 2.91 -1.79 9.67
CA TYR A 141 2.90 -0.82 10.76
C TYR A 141 3.12 -1.49 12.11
N SER A 142 2.44 -2.61 12.36
CA SER A 142 2.61 -3.39 13.60
C SER A 142 4.06 -3.87 13.75
N ALA A 143 4.63 -4.45 12.68
CA ALA A 143 6.01 -4.92 12.68
C ALA A 143 7.03 -3.76 12.80
N TRP A 144 6.72 -2.58 12.27
CA TRP A 144 7.53 -1.37 12.45
C TRP A 144 7.53 -0.92 13.91
N ILE A 145 6.37 -0.86 14.57
CA ILE A 145 6.27 -0.54 16.01
C ILE A 145 7.09 -1.53 16.83
N GLU A 146 6.96 -2.84 16.57
CA GLU A 146 7.70 -3.87 17.29
C GLU A 146 9.23 -3.68 17.19
N LYS A 147 9.74 -3.20 16.05
CA LYS A 147 11.17 -2.93 15.83
C LYS A 147 11.67 -1.68 16.59
N GLN A 148 10.81 -0.72 16.91
CA GLN A 148 11.18 0.50 17.63
C GLN A 148 11.26 0.31 19.15
N ASN A 149 10.67 -0.77 19.68
CA ASN A 149 10.66 -1.12 21.11
C ASN A 149 11.77 -2.10 21.47
#